data_AF-T0NE58-F1
#
_entry.id   AF-T0NE58-F1
#
_cell.length_a   1.000
_cell.length_b   1.000
_cell.length_c   1.000
_cell.angle_alpha   90.00
_cell.angle_beta   90.00
_cell.angle_gamma   90.00
#
_symmetry.space_group_name_H-M   'P 1'
#
loop_
_entity.id
_entity.type
_entity.pdbx_description
1 polymer ?
#
loop_
_entity_poly.entity_id
_entity_poly.type
_entity_poly.pdbx_seq_one_letter_code
_entity_poly.pdbx_strand_id
1 'polypeptide(L)'
;MVETPNNITANEIISYMLKSYNILISGSFGYLSNKVIRIGHMGENANTEKLIYILNSLDSTLKHLGFKSENCLVELFNKYY
;
A
#
# COMPACT_ATOMS: atom_id res chain seq x y z
N MET A 1 -5.87 -5.77 6.18
CA MET A 1 -4.91 -5.12 7.09
C MET A 1 -3.54 -5.66 6.70
N VAL A 2 -2.57 -4.83 6.30
CA VAL A 2 -1.29 -5.30 5.71
C VAL A 2 -0.14 -4.90 6.62
N GLU A 3 0.68 -5.88 7.03
CA GLU A 3 1.91 -5.65 7.82
C GLU A 3 3.03 -5.09 6.93
N THR A 4 3.84 -4.18 7.48
CA THR A 4 4.96 -3.59 6.74
C THR A 4 6.21 -4.47 6.81
N PRO A 5 7.06 -4.48 5.76
CA PRO A 5 8.32 -5.23 5.78
C PRO A 5 9.27 -4.74 6.89
N ASN A 6 10.13 -5.63 7.38
CA ASN A 6 11.18 -5.27 8.35
C ASN A 6 12.04 -4.11 7.81
N ASN A 7 12.20 -3.04 8.60
CA ASN A 7 12.86 -1.77 8.26
C ASN A 7 12.09 -0.79 7.36
N ILE A 8 10.82 -1.05 7.02
CA ILE A 8 9.95 -0.06 6.35
C ILE A 8 8.79 0.25 7.28
N THR A 9 8.64 1.51 7.67
CA THR A 9 7.54 1.93 8.54
C THR A 9 6.29 2.30 7.73
N ALA A 10 5.10 2.13 8.33
CA ALA A 10 3.85 2.55 7.70
C ALA A 10 3.86 4.05 7.34
N ASN A 11 4.50 4.90 8.15
CA ASN A 11 4.60 6.33 7.89
C ASN A 11 5.45 6.67 6.66
N GLU A 12 6.52 5.92 6.40
CA GLU A 12 7.33 6.10 5.18
C GLU A 12 6.52 5.75 3.93
N ILE A 13 5.77 4.64 3.99
CA ILE A 13 4.86 4.23 2.90
C ILE A 13 3.80 5.30 2.66
N ILE A 14 3.09 5.74 3.71
CA ILE A 14 2.03 6.76 3.61
C ILE A 14 2.58 8.06 3.03
N SER A 15 3.74 8.51 3.54
CA SER A 15 4.36 9.76 3.11
C SER A 15 4.81 9.71 1.65
N TYR A 16 5.38 8.60 1.22
CA TYR A 16 5.82 8.43 -0.16
C TYR A 16 4.65 8.31 -1.11
N MET A 17 3.62 7.52 -0.76
CA MET A 17 2.42 7.38 -1.60
C MET A 17 1.69 8.70 -1.80
N LEU A 18 1.59 9.51 -0.75
CA LEU A 18 1.00 10.84 -0.85
C LEU A 18 1.83 11.77 -1.73
N LYS A 19 3.16 11.81 -1.56
CA LYS A 19 4.03 12.72 -2.32
C LYS A 19 4.18 12.34 -3.80
N SER A 20 4.30 11.05 -4.09
CA SER A 20 4.61 10.56 -5.45
C SER A 20 3.38 10.28 -6.30
N TYR A 21 2.25 9.91 -5.68
CA TYR A 21 1.05 9.45 -6.39
C TYR A 21 -0.22 10.21 -5.99
N ASN A 22 -0.14 11.15 -5.04
CA ASN A 22 -1.30 11.84 -4.46
C ASN A 22 -2.35 10.86 -3.90
N ILE A 23 -1.90 9.70 -3.39
CA ILE A 23 -2.73 8.68 -2.76
C ILE A 23 -2.54 8.76 -1.25
N LEU A 24 -3.63 9.01 -0.52
CA LEU A 24 -3.64 8.94 0.93
C LEU A 24 -4.20 7.59 1.41
N ILE A 25 -3.36 6.82 2.10
CA ILE A 25 -3.76 5.60 2.81
C ILE A 25 -3.61 5.80 4.33
N SER A 26 -4.35 5.04 5.12
CA SER A 26 -4.36 5.22 6.58
C SER A 26 -3.37 4.30 7.29
N GLY A 27 -2.65 4.85 8.26
CA GLY A 27 -1.87 4.08 9.22
C GLY A 27 -2.73 3.46 10.32
N SER A 28 -2.07 2.80 11.27
CA SER A 28 -2.71 2.25 12.47
C SER A 28 -2.22 2.96 13.74
N PHE A 29 -2.97 2.81 14.83
CA PHE A 29 -2.71 3.48 16.11
C PHE A 29 -2.32 2.47 17.21
N GLY A 30 -1.82 2.96 18.34
CA GLY A 30 -1.49 2.13 19.51
C GLY A 30 -0.35 1.15 19.22
N TYR A 31 -0.49 -0.10 19.68
CA TYR A 31 0.55 -1.13 19.52
C TYR A 31 0.82 -1.54 18.06
N LEU A 32 -0.07 -1.17 17.13
CA LEU A 32 0.06 -1.36 15.68
C LEU A 32 0.60 -0.12 14.95
N SER A 33 0.92 0.95 15.68
CA SER A 33 1.52 2.15 15.10
C SER A 33 2.78 1.80 14.32
N ASN A 34 2.91 2.38 13.13
CA ASN A 34 4.00 2.14 12.18
C ASN A 34 4.15 0.72 11.61
N LYS A 35 3.30 -0.24 11.98
CA LYS A 35 3.41 -1.64 11.53
C LYS A 35 2.39 -2.02 10.46
N VAL A 36 1.32 -1.25 10.34
CA VAL A 36 0.14 -1.66 9.56
C VAL A 36 -0.46 -0.50 8.81
N ILE A 37 -0.72 -0.73 7.52
CA ILE A 37 -1.50 0.17 6.64
C ILE A 37 -2.89 -0.38 6.33
N ARG A 38 -3.81 0.53 6.01
CA ARG A 38 -5.18 0.25 5.59
C ARG A 38 -5.49 0.97 4.28
N ILE A 39 -6.02 0.23 3.33
CA ILE A 39 -6.54 0.74 2.07
C ILE A 39 -8.06 0.81 2.21
N GLY A 40 -8.60 2.02 2.16
CA GLY A 40 -10.04 2.23 2.24
C GLY A 40 -10.70 1.95 0.89
N HIS A 41 -11.50 0.90 0.80
CA HIS A 41 -12.35 0.60 -0.35
C HIS A 41 -13.80 0.89 0.03
N MET A 42 -14.22 2.15 -0.10
CA MET A 42 -15.55 2.62 0.29
C MET A 42 -16.07 3.67 -0.70
N GLY A 43 -17.38 3.67 -0.95
CA GLY A 43 -18.06 4.67 -1.79
C GLY A 43 -17.51 4.72 -3.22
N GLU A 44 -17.25 5.93 -3.72
CA GLU A 44 -16.70 6.19 -5.07
C GLU A 44 -15.32 5.55 -5.30
N ASN A 45 -14.59 5.21 -4.23
CA ASN A 45 -13.30 4.50 -4.34
C ASN A 45 -13.46 2.97 -4.43
N ALA A 46 -14.69 2.45 -4.35
CA ALA A 46 -15.00 1.03 -4.48
C ALA A 46 -15.01 0.56 -5.95
N ASN A 47 -13.98 0.94 -6.73
CA ASN A 47 -13.83 0.58 -8.14
C ASN A 47 -12.48 -0.14 -8.36
N THR A 48 -12.50 -1.18 -9.18
CA THR A 48 -11.35 -2.02 -9.49
C THR A 48 -10.18 -1.24 -10.11
N GLU A 49 -10.45 -0.25 -10.97
CA GLU A 49 -9.40 0.57 -11.60
C GLU A 49 -8.62 1.37 -10.55
N LYS A 50 -9.34 1.98 -9.60
CA LYS A 50 -8.72 2.71 -8.48
C LYS A 50 -7.93 1.77 -7.57
N LEU A 51 -8.44 0.56 -7.34
CA LEU A 51 -7.73 -0.45 -6.57
C LEU A 51 -6.43 -0.90 -7.26
N ILE A 52 -6.47 -1.18 -8.57
CA ILE A 52 -5.28 -1.53 -9.36
C ILE A 52 -4.25 -0.40 -9.30
N TYR A 53 -4.69 0.86 -9.41
CA TYR A 53 -3.81 2.02 -9.29
C TYR A 53 -3.13 2.07 -7.91
N ILE A 54 -3.90 1.90 -6.83
CA ILE A 54 -3.37 1.85 -5.46
C ILE A 54 -2.35 0.70 -5.30
N LEU A 55 -2.65 -0.49 -5.82
CA LEU A 55 -1.76 -1.66 -5.73
C LEU A 55 -0.45 -1.43 -6.49
N ASN A 56 -0.50 -0.87 -7.69
CA ASN A 56 0.70 -0.53 -8.48
C ASN A 56 1.57 0.53 -7.79
N SER A 57 0.94 1.59 -7.27
CA SER A 57 1.64 2.65 -6.53
C SER A 57 2.25 2.11 -5.23
N LEU A 58 1.56 1.22 -4.53
CA LEU A 58 2.07 0.58 -3.32
C LEU A 58 3.27 -0.33 -3.64
N ASP A 59 3.18 -1.14 -4.70
CA ASP A 59 4.28 -2.01 -5.15
C ASP A 59 5.54 -1.21 -5.47
N SER A 60 5.36 -0.12 -6.21
CA SER A 60 6.44 0.81 -6.56
C SER A 60 7.04 1.49 -5.33
N THR A 61 6.19 1.88 -4.37
CA THR A 61 6.62 2.47 -3.10
C THR A 61 7.46 1.49 -2.29
N LEU A 62 7.01 0.24 -2.15
CA LEU A 62 7.75 -0.79 -1.41
C LEU A 62 9.12 -1.04 -2.05
N LYS A 63 9.18 -1.19 -3.38
CA LYS A 63 10.44 -1.35 -4.12
C LYS A 63 11.38 -0.16 -3.92
N HIS A 64 10.85 1.07 -3.96
CA HIS A 64 11.64 2.27 -3.73
C HIS A 64 12.22 2.33 -2.30
N LEU A 65 11.45 1.90 -1.31
CA LEU A 65 11.87 1.83 0.10
C LEU A 65 12.76 0.61 0.40
N GLY A 66 13.19 -0.14 -0.62
CA GLY A 66 14.16 -1.22 -0.50
C GLY A 66 13.56 -2.62 -0.32
N PHE A 67 12.24 -2.78 -0.42
CA PHE A 67 11.62 -4.09 -0.41
C PHE A 67 11.92 -4.83 -1.72
N LYS A 68 12.54 -6.01 -1.62
CA LYS A 68 12.78 -6.89 -2.77
C LYS A 68 11.70 -7.95 -2.81
N SER A 69 10.90 -7.94 -3.88
CA SER A 69 9.89 -8.96 -4.16
C SER A 69 10.05 -9.43 -5.59
N GLU A 70 9.94 -10.74 -5.80
CA GLU A 70 9.85 -11.36 -7.13
C GLU A 70 8.43 -11.30 -7.70
N ASN A 71 7.44 -10.97 -6.87
CA ASN A 71 6.03 -10.91 -7.24
C ASN A 71 5.55 -9.45 -7.33
N CYS A 72 4.66 -9.18 -8.29
CA CYS A 72 3.94 -7.92 -8.43
C CYS A 72 2.57 -7.99 -7.73
N LEU A 73 2.24 -6.99 -6.91
CA LEU A 73 0.95 -6.93 -6.19
C LEU A 73 -0.27 -6.99 -7.11
N VAL A 74 -0.22 -6.36 -8.30
CA VAL A 74 -1.34 -6.40 -9.25
C VAL A 74 -1.51 -7.77 -9.89
N GLU A 75 -0.41 -8.46 -10.21
CA GLU A 75 -0.46 -9.83 -10.73
C GLU A 75 -1.06 -10.79 -9.70
N LEU A 76 -0.65 -10.66 -8.43
CA LEU A 76 -1.23 -11.42 -7.33
C LEU A 76 -2.72 -11.13 -7.17
N PHE A 77 -3.14 -9.87 -7.27
CA PHE A 77 -4.55 -9.49 -7.19
C PHE A 77 -5.36 -10.15 -8.31
N ASN A 78 -4.94 -10.02 -9.57
CA ASN A 78 -5.63 -10.61 -10.73
C ASN A 78 -5.65 -12.15 -10.72
N LYS A 79 -4.73 -12.79 -9.98
CA LYS A 79 -4.70 -14.25 -9.86
C LYS A 79 -5.76 -14.79 -8.90
N TYR A 80 -6.14 -14.01 -7.88
CA TYR A 80 -7.04 -14.45 -6.81
C TYR A 80 -8.40 -13.73 -6.80
N TYR A 81 -8.61 -12.77 -7.69
CA TYR A 81 -9.86 -12.04 -7.90
C TYR A 81 -10.45 -12.42 -9.26
#